data_AF-A0A0N0S694-F1
#
_entry.id   AF-A0A0N0S694-F1
#
_cell.length_a   1.000
_cell.length_b   1.000
_cell.length_c   1.000
_cell.angle_alpha   90.00
_cell.angle_beta   90.00
_cell.angle_gamma   90.00
#
_symmetry.space_group_name_H-M   'P 1'
#
loop_
_entity.id
_entity.type
_entity.pdbx_description
1 polymer ?
#
loop_
_entity_poly.entity_id
_entity_poly.type
_entity_poly.pdbx_seq_one_letter_code
_entity_poly.pdbx_strand_id
1 'polypeptide(L)'
;KDAYNWGYDPYHFTVPEGSYASDPDGTERTVEFREMVRALNEDGLRVVMDVVYNHTAASGQAKTSVLDKVVPGYYQRLLADGSVANSTCCAGTAPENAMMGKLVVDSVVTWAREYKVDGFRFDLMGHHPKANILAVREALDALTLTKDGVDGKRIILYGEGWNFGEIADDARFEQATQQNMAGTHIATFSDRARDAVRGGSPFDADPGVQGFASGLYTDPNSSKDNGTTAEQKTRLLHYQDLIKVGLSGNLAHYTFTDTSGKKVTGSQVDYNGAPAGYADAPGDALAYADAHDNETLFDTLAYKLPVGTSAADRARMQVLAMATATLSQGPALSQAGTDLLRSKSLDRNSYDSGDWFNAIHWNCADGNGFGRGLPPAADNEAKWPHARPLLGAVKVGCPQIQGASAAYRDLLRIRTTEQAFSLDTTAQVQSALSFPLSGTDETPGVITMKLGDLVVVFNATP
;
A
#
# COMPACT_ATOMS: atom_id res chain seq x y z
N LYS A 1 4.68 18.17 -22.20
CA LYS A 1 3.96 18.05 -20.91
C LYS A 1 2.53 17.75 -21.30
N ASP A 2 2.09 16.55 -21.02
CA ASP A 2 0.70 16.14 -21.10
C ASP A 2 -0.02 16.56 -19.80
N ALA A 3 -1.19 16.00 -19.55
CA ALA A 3 -2.03 16.29 -18.38
C ALA A 3 -1.84 15.29 -17.23
N TYR A 4 -0.81 14.43 -17.28
CA TYR A 4 -0.68 13.32 -16.35
C TYR A 4 0.44 13.57 -15.33
N ASN A 5 0.11 13.45 -14.06
CA ASN A 5 1.05 13.23 -12.97
C ASN A 5 0.29 12.58 -11.79
N TRP A 6 0.95 11.81 -10.93
CA TRP A 6 0.33 11.36 -9.68
C TRP A 6 0.03 12.50 -8.70
N GLY A 7 0.80 13.59 -8.75
CA GLY A 7 0.56 14.79 -7.94
C GLY A 7 1.27 14.83 -6.59
N TYR A 8 2.28 13.97 -6.36
CA TYR A 8 3.17 14.03 -5.19
C TYR A 8 4.19 15.19 -5.30
N ASP A 9 3.70 16.37 -5.69
CA ASP A 9 4.47 17.60 -5.91
C ASP A 9 3.70 18.80 -5.30
N PRO A 10 3.65 18.92 -3.95
CA PRO A 10 2.72 19.84 -3.31
C PRO A 10 3.06 21.30 -3.58
N TYR A 11 2.09 22.02 -4.17
CA TYR A 11 2.18 23.46 -4.39
C TYR A 11 1.37 24.26 -3.36
N HIS A 12 0.08 23.92 -3.18
CA HIS A 12 -0.79 24.46 -2.14
C HIS A 12 -1.59 23.33 -1.50
N PHE A 13 -1.42 23.10 -0.20
CA PHE A 13 -1.99 21.92 0.48
C PHE A 13 -3.51 21.93 0.66
N THR A 14 -4.16 23.10 0.57
CA THR A 14 -5.58 23.25 0.96
C THR A 14 -6.42 23.91 -0.13
N VAL A 15 -6.15 23.55 -1.39
CA VAL A 15 -6.94 23.96 -2.55
C VAL A 15 -7.01 22.78 -3.52
N PRO A 16 -8.18 22.47 -4.12
CA PRO A 16 -8.27 21.45 -5.15
C PRO A 16 -7.35 21.73 -6.35
N GLU A 17 -6.81 20.66 -6.95
CA GLU A 17 -5.98 20.73 -8.14
C GLU A 17 -6.76 21.33 -9.32
N GLY A 18 -6.14 22.29 -10.02
CA GLY A 18 -6.82 23.05 -11.07
C GLY A 18 -7.02 22.26 -12.36
N SER A 19 -6.10 21.36 -12.71
CA SER A 19 -6.17 20.58 -13.94
C SER A 19 -7.28 19.53 -13.97
N TYR A 20 -7.83 19.16 -12.81
CA TYR A 20 -8.98 18.24 -12.72
C TYR A 20 -10.32 18.97 -12.79
N ALA A 21 -10.32 20.30 -12.76
CA ALA A 21 -11.52 21.11 -12.87
C ALA A 21 -11.83 21.46 -14.32
N SER A 22 -13.12 21.65 -14.64
CA SER A 22 -13.52 22.13 -15.98
C SER A 22 -13.07 23.57 -16.26
N ASP A 23 -12.99 24.39 -15.20
CA ASP A 23 -12.41 25.72 -15.21
C ASP A 23 -11.36 25.86 -14.08
N PRO A 24 -10.07 25.94 -14.41
CA PRO A 24 -9.04 26.17 -13.41
C PRO A 24 -9.09 27.61 -12.86
N ASP A 25 -9.65 28.58 -13.58
CA ASP A 25 -9.60 30.00 -13.23
C ASP A 25 -10.81 30.43 -12.39
N GLY A 26 -10.90 29.95 -11.15
CA GLY A 26 -11.93 30.40 -10.22
C GLY A 26 -12.28 29.41 -9.13
N THR A 27 -13.53 29.48 -8.68
CA THR A 27 -14.07 28.64 -7.60
C THR A 27 -14.63 27.31 -8.08
N GLU A 28 -14.68 27.04 -9.39
CA GLU A 28 -15.32 25.84 -9.96
C GLU A 28 -14.70 24.56 -9.43
N ARG A 29 -13.36 24.51 -9.35
CA ARG A 29 -12.59 23.43 -8.70
C ARG A 29 -13.07 23.07 -7.28
N THR A 30 -13.65 24.02 -6.54
CA THR A 30 -14.19 23.78 -5.20
C THR A 30 -15.57 23.14 -5.25
N VAL A 31 -16.39 23.55 -6.21
CA VAL A 31 -17.73 22.97 -6.44
C VAL A 31 -17.58 21.55 -6.95
N GLU A 32 -16.82 21.34 -8.02
CA GLU A 32 -16.65 20.03 -8.66
C GLU A 32 -16.01 19.00 -7.71
N PHE A 33 -15.06 19.41 -6.86
CA PHE A 33 -14.51 18.52 -5.83
C PHE A 33 -15.58 18.09 -4.82
N ARG A 34 -16.42 19.02 -4.36
CA ARG A 34 -17.52 18.70 -3.43
C ARG A 34 -18.57 17.80 -4.10
N GLU A 35 -18.85 18.02 -5.38
CA GLU A 35 -19.74 17.16 -6.17
C GLU A 35 -19.18 15.74 -6.33
N MET A 36 -17.88 15.61 -6.60
CA MET A 36 -17.20 14.31 -6.64
C MET A 36 -17.33 13.57 -5.29
N VAL A 37 -17.03 14.23 -4.17
CA VAL A 37 -17.15 13.62 -2.83
C VAL A 37 -18.59 13.18 -2.57
N ARG A 38 -19.55 14.06 -2.86
CA ARG A 38 -20.97 13.77 -2.70
C ARG A 38 -21.41 12.57 -3.55
N ALA A 39 -21.03 12.52 -4.82
CA ALA A 39 -21.42 11.44 -5.73
C ALA A 39 -20.88 10.08 -5.25
N LEU A 40 -19.62 10.02 -4.84
CA LEU A 40 -19.02 8.80 -4.29
C LEU A 40 -19.72 8.36 -2.99
N ASN A 41 -20.04 9.30 -2.10
CA ASN A 41 -20.79 9.00 -0.87
C ASN A 41 -22.23 8.52 -1.15
N GLU A 42 -22.93 9.10 -2.13
CA GLU A 42 -24.27 8.66 -2.56
C GLU A 42 -24.24 7.23 -3.13
N ASP A 43 -23.13 6.82 -3.75
CA ASP A 43 -22.86 5.45 -4.21
C ASP A 43 -22.40 4.50 -3.08
N GLY A 44 -22.34 4.98 -1.83
CA GLY A 44 -21.96 4.19 -0.66
C GLY A 44 -20.45 4.05 -0.43
N LEU A 45 -19.63 4.85 -1.12
CA LEU A 45 -18.17 4.87 -1.00
C LEU A 45 -17.71 6.09 -0.19
N ARG A 46 -16.90 5.85 0.84
CA ARG A 46 -16.18 6.91 1.55
C ARG A 46 -14.99 7.41 0.74
N VAL A 47 -14.67 8.69 0.85
CA VAL A 47 -13.54 9.30 0.13
C VAL A 47 -12.36 9.54 1.06
N VAL A 48 -11.25 8.86 0.78
CA VAL A 48 -9.95 9.11 1.41
C VAL A 48 -9.11 9.99 0.49
N MET A 49 -8.49 11.02 1.03
CA MET A 49 -7.55 11.86 0.30
C MET A 49 -6.11 11.49 0.64
N ASP A 50 -5.27 11.33 -0.38
CA ASP A 50 -3.82 11.24 -0.20
C ASP A 50 -3.27 12.62 0.15
N VAL A 51 -2.54 12.74 1.25
CA VAL A 51 -1.99 14.00 1.75
C VAL A 51 -0.47 13.92 1.89
N VAL A 52 0.20 14.89 1.26
CA VAL A 52 1.64 14.87 1.05
C VAL A 52 2.30 16.01 1.81
N TYR A 53 2.20 16.00 3.14
CA TYR A 53 2.73 17.09 3.96
C TYR A 53 4.24 16.99 4.23
N ASN A 54 4.88 15.87 3.90
CA ASN A 54 6.27 15.57 4.23
C ASN A 54 7.30 16.37 3.40
N HIS A 55 6.88 16.97 2.28
CA HIS A 55 7.72 17.84 1.46
C HIS A 55 6.90 18.89 0.69
N THR A 56 7.58 19.85 0.06
CA THR A 56 7.02 20.75 -0.96
C THR A 56 7.71 20.53 -2.30
N ALA A 57 7.04 20.89 -3.40
CA ALA A 57 7.59 20.76 -4.75
C ALA A 57 8.92 21.53 -4.96
N ALA A 58 9.14 22.61 -4.19
CA ALA A 58 10.38 23.36 -4.19
C ALA A 58 10.58 24.16 -2.89
N SER A 59 11.80 24.65 -2.70
CA SER A 59 12.21 25.59 -1.64
C SER A 59 12.93 26.82 -2.23
N GLY A 60 13.37 27.72 -1.36
CA GLY A 60 14.07 28.95 -1.72
C GLY A 60 13.22 29.85 -2.62
N GLN A 61 13.87 30.45 -3.62
CA GLN A 61 13.24 31.39 -4.56
C GLN A 61 12.71 30.73 -5.85
N ALA A 62 12.67 29.39 -5.91
CA ALA A 62 12.17 28.64 -7.07
C ALA A 62 10.70 28.98 -7.39
N LYS A 63 10.28 28.85 -8.65
CA LYS A 63 8.95 29.28 -9.12
C LYS A 63 7.80 28.73 -8.27
N THR A 64 7.83 27.43 -7.95
CA THR A 64 6.80 26.70 -7.18
C THR A 64 7.03 26.72 -5.66
N SER A 65 8.05 27.44 -5.17
CA SER A 65 8.23 27.65 -3.72
C SER A 65 7.24 28.70 -3.23
N VAL A 66 6.47 28.36 -2.20
CA VAL A 66 5.52 29.24 -1.51
C VAL A 66 5.99 29.50 -0.08
N LEU A 67 5.94 28.47 0.77
CA LEU A 67 6.23 28.58 2.20
C LEU A 67 7.62 29.15 2.49
N ASP A 68 8.64 28.63 1.78
CA ASP A 68 10.03 29.01 1.99
C ASP A 68 10.39 30.38 1.37
N LYS A 69 9.56 30.93 0.48
CA LYS A 69 9.68 32.34 0.07
C LYS A 69 9.16 33.29 1.14
N VAL A 70 8.11 32.90 1.85
CA VAL A 70 7.45 33.74 2.86
C VAL A 70 8.24 33.77 4.16
N VAL A 71 8.64 32.60 4.67
CA VAL A 71 9.49 32.49 5.87
C VAL A 71 10.65 31.53 5.57
N PRO A 72 11.75 32.05 4.98
CA PRO A 72 12.89 31.23 4.57
C PRO A 72 13.50 30.42 5.71
N GLY A 73 13.75 29.14 5.46
CA GLY A 73 14.42 28.22 6.39
C GLY A 73 13.56 27.74 7.57
N TYR A 74 12.26 28.06 7.59
CA TYR A 74 11.38 27.68 8.70
C TYR A 74 10.50 26.46 8.39
N TYR A 75 9.82 26.45 7.25
CA TYR A 75 8.89 25.35 6.91
C TYR A 75 9.63 24.10 6.42
N GLN A 76 10.87 24.27 5.96
CA GLN A 76 11.71 23.19 5.45
C GLN A 76 12.62 22.67 6.53
N ARG A 77 12.86 21.35 6.52
CA ARG A 77 13.85 20.74 7.40
C ARG A 77 15.25 21.00 6.85
N LEU A 78 16.12 21.54 7.69
CA LEU A 78 17.51 21.81 7.32
C LEU A 78 18.45 20.73 7.86
N LEU A 79 19.48 20.40 7.08
CA LEU A 79 20.62 19.62 7.50
C LEU A 79 21.61 20.50 8.29
N ALA A 80 22.62 19.88 8.90
CA ALA A 80 23.59 20.60 9.74
C ALA A 80 24.39 21.67 8.98
N ASP A 81 24.52 21.54 7.66
CA ASP A 81 25.16 22.51 6.78
C ASP A 81 24.23 23.65 6.30
N GLY A 82 22.96 23.63 6.76
CA GLY A 82 21.93 24.60 6.37
C GLY A 82 21.25 24.31 5.04
N SER A 83 21.62 23.23 4.34
CA SER A 83 20.91 22.79 3.14
C SER A 83 19.54 22.17 3.48
N VAL A 84 18.59 22.23 2.55
CA VAL A 84 17.27 21.61 2.74
C VAL A 84 17.40 20.10 2.59
N ALA A 85 16.88 19.34 3.56
CA ALA A 85 16.82 17.89 3.50
C ALA A 85 15.94 17.42 2.34
N ASN A 86 16.37 16.36 1.64
CA ASN A 86 15.71 15.87 0.43
C ASN A 86 15.51 14.36 0.39
N SER A 87 15.54 13.70 1.55
CA SER A 87 15.34 12.24 1.63
C SER A 87 13.96 11.81 1.11
N THR A 88 12.96 12.68 1.17
CA THR A 88 11.58 12.43 0.70
C THR A 88 11.40 12.47 -0.81
N CYS A 89 12.47 12.70 -1.59
CA CYS A 89 12.54 13.02 -3.04
C CYS A 89 12.64 14.52 -3.37
N CYS A 90 12.04 15.39 -2.55
CA CYS A 90 11.87 16.81 -2.84
C CYS A 90 12.27 17.67 -1.62
N ALA A 91 11.77 18.90 -1.49
CA ALA A 91 12.17 19.79 -0.41
C ALA A 91 11.43 19.42 0.90
N GLY A 92 12.08 18.65 1.77
CA GLY A 92 11.48 18.11 2.99
C GLY A 92 10.97 19.19 3.94
N THR A 93 9.75 19.04 4.42
CA THR A 93 9.13 19.96 5.39
C THR A 93 9.56 19.61 6.82
N ALA A 94 9.32 20.51 7.77
CA ALA A 94 9.60 20.33 9.19
C ALA A 94 8.32 20.42 10.05
N PRO A 95 7.42 19.41 10.06
CA PRO A 95 6.21 19.42 10.90
C PRO A 95 6.50 19.47 12.41
N GLU A 96 7.74 19.24 12.84
CA GLU A 96 8.23 19.52 14.20
C GLU A 96 8.22 21.00 14.56
N ASN A 97 8.26 21.90 13.57
CA ASN A 97 8.15 23.34 13.79
C ASN A 97 6.68 23.73 14.00
N ALA A 98 6.40 24.48 15.06
CA ALA A 98 5.04 24.74 15.55
C ALA A 98 4.05 25.20 14.46
N MET A 99 4.48 26.08 13.56
CA MET A 99 3.60 26.63 12.51
C MET A 99 3.47 25.72 11.29
N MET A 100 4.44 24.83 11.03
CA MET A 100 4.26 23.79 10.01
C MET A 100 3.34 22.69 10.54
N GLY A 101 3.55 22.23 11.78
CA GLY A 101 2.66 21.28 12.44
C GLY A 101 1.21 21.80 12.54
N LYS A 102 1.03 23.10 12.85
CA LYS A 102 -0.28 23.76 12.81
C LYS A 102 -0.88 23.78 11.39
N LEU A 103 -0.09 24.08 10.37
CA LEU A 103 -0.55 24.09 8.98
C LEU A 103 -1.09 22.71 8.56
N VAL A 104 -0.41 21.62 8.94
CA VAL A 104 -0.87 20.26 8.68
C VAL A 104 -2.25 20.03 9.29
N VAL A 105 -2.42 20.34 10.59
CA VAL A 105 -3.69 20.18 11.31
C VAL A 105 -4.81 21.03 10.69
N ASP A 106 -4.55 22.31 10.45
CA ASP A 106 -5.55 23.24 9.89
C ASP A 106 -5.98 22.82 8.47
N SER A 107 -5.03 22.33 7.65
CA SER A 107 -5.30 21.85 6.29
C SER A 107 -6.20 20.61 6.31
N VAL A 108 -5.84 19.58 7.09
CA VAL A 108 -6.64 18.36 7.23
C VAL A 108 -8.05 18.65 7.74
N VAL A 109 -8.17 19.50 8.76
CA VAL A 109 -9.47 19.92 9.31
C VAL A 109 -10.30 20.68 8.29
N THR A 110 -9.68 21.47 7.41
CA THR A 110 -10.38 22.18 6.32
C THR A 110 -10.93 21.17 5.30
N TRP A 111 -10.13 20.19 4.88
CA TRP A 111 -10.60 19.14 3.97
C TRP A 111 -11.76 18.33 4.56
N ALA A 112 -11.65 17.92 5.83
CA ALA A 112 -12.73 17.22 6.52
C ALA A 112 -14.00 18.08 6.61
N ARG A 113 -13.88 19.30 7.12
CA ARG A 113 -15.05 20.16 7.40
C ARG A 113 -15.67 20.74 6.14
N GLU A 114 -14.86 21.32 5.27
CA GLU A 114 -15.36 22.07 4.12
C GLU A 114 -15.63 21.18 2.92
N TYR A 115 -14.89 20.09 2.74
CA TYR A 115 -15.02 19.20 1.59
C TYR A 115 -15.62 17.84 1.94
N LYS A 116 -15.91 17.58 3.22
CA LYS A 116 -16.54 16.35 3.71
C LYS A 116 -15.73 15.09 3.39
N VAL A 117 -14.41 15.22 3.28
CA VAL A 117 -13.48 14.08 3.11
C VAL A 117 -13.61 13.12 4.31
N ASP A 118 -13.71 11.83 4.03
CA ASP A 118 -13.96 10.77 5.01
C ASP A 118 -12.69 10.13 5.60
N GLY A 119 -11.51 10.47 5.08
CA GLY A 119 -10.25 9.96 5.60
C GLY A 119 -9.02 10.53 4.91
N PHE A 120 -7.86 10.26 5.49
CA PHE A 120 -6.57 10.76 5.02
C PHE A 120 -5.52 9.66 5.03
N ARG A 121 -4.81 9.51 3.91
CA ARG A 121 -3.60 8.70 3.78
C ARG A 121 -2.40 9.65 3.81
N PHE A 122 -1.55 9.53 4.82
CA PHE A 122 -0.33 10.32 4.94
C PHE A 122 0.81 9.67 4.15
N ASP A 123 1.22 10.36 3.08
CA ASP A 123 2.44 10.05 2.34
C ASP A 123 3.66 10.24 3.23
N LEU A 124 4.58 9.28 3.20
CA LEU A 124 5.78 9.22 4.04
C LEU A 124 5.53 9.69 5.48
N MET A 125 4.49 9.14 6.12
CA MET A 125 4.08 9.50 7.48
C MET A 125 5.23 9.43 8.49
N GLY A 126 6.21 8.53 8.29
CA GLY A 126 7.42 8.44 9.11
C GLY A 126 8.27 9.72 9.18
N HIS A 127 8.11 10.67 8.25
CA HIS A 127 8.76 11.99 8.25
C HIS A 127 8.03 13.04 9.09
N HIS A 128 6.91 12.67 9.72
CA HIS A 128 6.19 13.48 10.70
C HIS A 128 6.54 13.04 12.12
N PRO A 129 6.58 13.97 13.09
CA PRO A 129 6.50 13.61 14.50
C PRO A 129 5.18 12.90 14.79
N LYS A 130 5.23 11.78 15.53
CA LYS A 130 4.05 11.09 16.03
C LYS A 130 3.07 12.04 16.72
N ALA A 131 3.60 12.96 17.54
CA ALA A 131 2.80 13.97 18.21
C ALA A 131 1.99 14.86 17.24
N ASN A 132 2.51 15.16 16.05
CA ASN A 132 1.77 15.96 15.06
C ASN A 132 0.62 15.16 14.43
N ILE A 133 0.84 13.88 14.12
CA ILE A 133 -0.22 12.99 13.62
C ILE A 133 -1.31 12.77 14.68
N LEU A 134 -0.94 12.60 15.95
CA LEU A 134 -1.91 12.52 17.04
C LEU A 134 -2.70 13.82 17.23
N ALA A 135 -2.06 14.98 17.05
CA ALA A 135 -2.77 16.27 17.06
C ALA A 135 -3.78 16.39 15.89
N VAL A 136 -3.47 15.83 14.72
CA VAL A 136 -4.45 15.72 13.62
C VAL A 136 -5.65 14.87 14.05
N ARG A 137 -5.40 13.69 14.64
CA ARG A 137 -6.46 12.80 15.13
C ARG A 137 -7.36 13.50 16.15
N GLU A 138 -6.77 14.18 17.14
CA GLU A 138 -7.49 14.94 18.16
C GLU A 138 -8.35 16.06 17.54
N ALA A 139 -7.79 16.81 16.58
CA ALA A 139 -8.50 17.90 15.92
C ALA A 139 -9.67 17.40 15.06
N LEU A 140 -9.52 16.24 14.41
CA LEU A 140 -10.62 15.59 13.68
C LEU A 140 -11.69 15.09 14.65
N ASP A 141 -11.33 14.44 15.77
CA ASP A 141 -12.28 13.93 16.76
C ASP A 141 -13.15 15.02 17.40
N ALA A 142 -12.66 16.25 17.42
CA ALA A 142 -13.39 17.43 17.89
C ALA A 142 -14.49 17.90 16.91
N LEU A 143 -14.50 17.42 15.66
CA LEU A 143 -15.53 17.76 14.68
C LEU A 143 -16.79 16.93 14.92
N THR A 144 -17.94 17.60 14.95
CA THR A 144 -19.23 16.95 15.22
C THR A 144 -20.28 17.28 14.16
N LEU A 145 -21.25 16.38 13.96
CA LEU A 145 -22.33 16.61 13.00
C LEU A 145 -23.10 17.91 13.27
N THR A 146 -23.35 18.24 14.54
CA THR A 146 -24.11 19.45 14.91
C THR A 146 -23.36 20.74 14.64
N LYS A 147 -22.05 20.78 14.92
CA LYS A 147 -21.24 22.01 14.82
C LYS A 147 -20.58 22.18 13.45
N ASP A 148 -20.09 21.08 12.87
CA ASP A 148 -19.18 21.07 11.72
C ASP A 148 -19.77 20.33 10.51
N GLY A 149 -20.91 19.64 10.69
CA GLY A 149 -21.56 18.85 9.65
C GLY A 149 -20.81 17.57 9.28
N VAL A 150 -19.89 17.10 10.12
CA VAL A 150 -19.13 15.84 9.94
C VAL A 150 -18.97 15.10 11.27
N ASP A 151 -19.06 13.77 11.23
CA ASP A 151 -18.71 12.94 12.39
C ASP A 151 -17.21 12.63 12.36
N GLY A 152 -16.42 13.47 13.03
CA GLY A 152 -14.98 13.43 12.99
C GLY A 152 -14.36 12.12 13.47
N LYS A 153 -15.02 11.44 14.43
CA LYS A 153 -14.58 10.15 14.97
C LYS A 153 -14.65 9.01 13.97
N ARG A 154 -15.41 9.18 12.87
CA ARG A 154 -15.51 8.20 11.78
C ARG A 154 -14.51 8.44 10.66
N ILE A 155 -13.74 9.53 10.73
CA ILE A 155 -12.73 9.85 9.72
C ILE A 155 -11.57 8.89 9.87
N ILE A 156 -11.18 8.23 8.79
CA ILE A 156 -10.11 7.22 8.80
C ILE A 156 -8.75 7.91 8.66
N LEU A 157 -7.74 7.47 9.42
CA LEU A 157 -6.35 7.92 9.27
C LEU A 157 -5.44 6.72 9.08
N TYR A 158 -4.56 6.80 8.09
CA TYR A 158 -3.47 5.85 7.91
C TYR A 158 -2.31 6.48 7.13
N GLY A 159 -1.18 5.79 7.02
CA GLY A 159 -0.06 6.31 6.24
C GLY A 159 1.13 5.38 6.10
N GLU A 160 2.18 5.91 5.52
CA GLU A 160 3.45 5.23 5.28
C GLU A 160 4.43 5.42 6.45
N GLY A 161 4.39 4.51 7.41
CA GLY A 161 5.24 4.53 8.60
C GLY A 161 6.69 4.06 8.36
N TRP A 162 7.28 4.39 7.21
CA TRP A 162 8.65 3.98 6.84
C TRP A 162 9.71 4.70 7.69
N ASN A 163 10.79 4.00 8.04
CA ASN A 163 11.89 4.55 8.85
C ASN A 163 13.16 4.76 7.99
N PHE A 164 13.40 6.00 7.52
CA PHE A 164 14.59 6.34 6.74
C PHE A 164 14.87 7.86 6.70
N GLY A 165 16.01 8.26 6.14
CA GLY A 165 16.38 9.66 5.94
C GLY A 165 17.03 10.31 7.17
N GLU A 166 17.04 11.64 7.19
CA GLU A 166 17.68 12.46 8.24
C GLU A 166 16.94 12.45 9.59
N ILE A 167 15.77 11.83 9.63
CA ILE A 167 14.89 11.69 10.79
C ILE A 167 14.84 10.25 11.33
N ALA A 168 15.51 9.31 10.66
CA ALA A 168 15.46 7.89 10.99
C ALA A 168 15.89 7.60 12.44
N ASP A 169 15.36 6.51 12.98
CA ASP A 169 15.64 6.04 14.34
C ASP A 169 15.40 7.13 15.40
N ASP A 170 14.33 7.89 15.20
CA ASP A 170 13.91 9.00 16.06
C ASP A 170 14.97 10.10 16.26
N ALA A 171 15.90 10.25 15.30
CA ALA A 171 17.07 11.12 15.44
C ALA A 171 16.74 12.60 15.73
N ARG A 172 15.53 13.06 15.38
CA ARG A 172 15.07 14.44 15.63
C ARG A 172 13.86 14.53 16.56
N PHE A 173 12.99 13.52 16.53
CA PHE A 173 11.74 13.43 17.27
C PHE A 173 11.24 11.97 17.20
N GLU A 174 10.32 11.59 18.08
CA GLU A 174 9.59 10.31 17.92
C GLU A 174 8.79 10.36 16.61
N GLN A 175 9.23 9.60 15.62
CA GLN A 175 8.64 9.53 14.29
C GLN A 175 7.30 8.78 14.31
N ALA A 176 6.42 9.07 13.38
CA ALA A 176 5.22 8.27 13.12
C ALA A 176 5.53 7.01 12.29
N THR A 177 6.46 6.17 12.75
CA THR A 177 6.80 4.87 12.12
C THR A 177 5.77 3.79 12.43
N GLN A 178 5.81 2.66 11.71
CA GLN A 178 4.98 1.48 11.98
C GLN A 178 5.01 1.06 13.46
N GLN A 179 6.21 0.97 14.05
CA GLN A 179 6.37 0.58 15.45
C GLN A 179 5.85 1.66 16.40
N ASN A 180 6.16 2.93 16.15
CA ASN A 180 5.76 4.02 17.03
C ASN A 180 4.24 4.30 16.96
N MET A 181 3.58 3.96 15.85
CA MET A 181 2.13 4.15 15.65
C MET A 181 1.28 2.97 16.12
N ALA A 182 1.88 1.84 16.50
CA ALA A 182 1.13 0.73 17.11
C ALA A 182 0.33 1.21 18.34
N GLY A 183 -0.92 0.75 18.46
CA GLY A 183 -1.82 1.11 19.56
C GLY A 183 -2.42 2.52 19.47
N THR A 184 -2.12 3.29 18.42
CA THR A 184 -2.69 4.64 18.22
C THR A 184 -4.02 4.63 17.45
N HIS A 185 -4.42 3.48 16.88
CA HIS A 185 -5.55 3.34 15.96
C HIS A 185 -5.42 4.14 14.65
N ILE A 186 -4.19 4.51 14.29
CA ILE A 186 -3.85 5.11 12.99
C ILE A 186 -3.02 4.07 12.24
N ALA A 187 -3.57 3.53 11.15
CA ALA A 187 -2.97 2.38 10.49
C ALA A 187 -1.70 2.76 9.74
N THR A 188 -0.76 1.83 9.64
CA THR A 188 0.39 1.93 8.72
C THR A 188 0.37 0.82 7.69
N PHE A 189 0.82 1.09 6.47
CA PHE A 189 1.02 0.03 5.47
C PHE A 189 1.91 -1.08 6.04
N SER A 190 1.52 -2.36 5.85
CA SER A 190 2.34 -3.53 6.18
C SER A 190 2.93 -4.15 4.90
N ASP A 191 4.22 -3.95 4.74
CA ASP A 191 5.09 -4.47 3.66
C ASP A 191 5.47 -5.95 3.82
N ARG A 192 5.44 -6.50 5.04
CA ARG A 192 5.87 -7.88 5.37
C ARG A 192 5.18 -8.92 4.49
N ALA A 193 3.84 -8.95 4.56
CA ALA A 193 3.04 -9.92 3.82
C ALA A 193 3.05 -9.62 2.31
N ARG A 194 3.07 -8.34 1.91
CA ARG A 194 3.19 -7.92 0.51
C ARG A 194 4.40 -8.59 -0.15
N ASP A 195 5.57 -8.48 0.48
CA ASP A 195 6.83 -9.01 -0.08
C ASP A 195 6.85 -10.54 -0.07
N ALA A 196 6.35 -11.17 0.99
CA ALA A 196 6.22 -12.62 1.05
C ALA A 196 5.29 -13.19 -0.05
N VAL A 197 4.21 -12.48 -0.35
CA VAL A 197 3.23 -12.86 -1.39
C VAL A 197 3.81 -12.67 -2.79
N ARG A 198 4.37 -11.49 -3.07
CA ARG A 198 4.92 -11.14 -4.39
C ARG A 198 6.22 -11.87 -4.67
N GLY A 199 7.13 -11.89 -3.71
CA GLY A 199 8.50 -12.38 -3.82
C GLY A 199 9.52 -11.28 -4.08
N GLY A 200 10.61 -11.29 -3.30
CA GLY A 200 11.72 -10.35 -3.46
C GLY A 200 11.35 -8.92 -3.07
N SER A 201 12.05 -7.97 -3.67
CA SER A 201 11.89 -6.53 -3.46
C SER A 201 11.64 -5.82 -4.80
N PRO A 202 10.88 -4.70 -4.84
CA PRO A 202 10.78 -3.86 -6.03
C PRO A 202 12.13 -3.36 -6.56
N PHE A 203 13.14 -3.31 -5.68
CA PHE A 203 14.49 -2.81 -5.98
C PHE A 203 15.47 -3.90 -6.43
N ASP A 204 15.03 -5.16 -6.53
CA ASP A 204 15.89 -6.25 -7.01
C ASP A 204 16.34 -6.00 -8.46
N ALA A 205 17.61 -6.32 -8.72
CA ALA A 205 18.18 -6.25 -10.06
C ALA A 205 17.53 -7.28 -10.99
N ASP A 206 17.33 -8.52 -10.51
CA ASP A 206 16.50 -9.52 -11.16
C ASP A 206 15.06 -9.43 -10.64
N PRO A 207 14.09 -8.95 -11.44
CA PRO A 207 12.70 -8.88 -11.00
C PRO A 207 12.03 -10.26 -10.86
N GLY A 208 12.72 -11.35 -11.26
CA GLY A 208 12.21 -12.72 -11.24
C GLY A 208 12.24 -13.43 -9.88
N VAL A 209 12.71 -12.82 -8.79
CA VAL A 209 12.69 -13.46 -7.45
C VAL A 209 11.25 -13.78 -7.03
N GLN A 210 10.94 -15.05 -6.80
CA GLN A 210 9.58 -15.54 -6.52
C GLN A 210 9.21 -15.47 -5.04
N GLY A 211 7.91 -15.51 -4.77
CA GLY A 211 7.27 -15.57 -3.46
C GLY A 211 6.09 -16.55 -3.46
N PHE A 212 5.24 -16.45 -2.44
CA PHE A 212 4.15 -17.40 -2.21
C PHE A 212 3.18 -17.47 -3.40
N ALA A 213 2.72 -16.32 -3.92
CA ALA A 213 1.77 -16.26 -5.02
C ALA A 213 2.43 -16.19 -6.40
N SER A 214 3.75 -16.43 -6.50
CA SER A 214 4.48 -16.34 -7.76
C SER A 214 5.35 -17.56 -8.06
N GLY A 215 5.16 -18.68 -7.34
CA GLY A 215 5.70 -19.99 -7.71
C GLY A 215 7.02 -20.37 -7.04
N LEU A 216 7.46 -19.66 -5.99
CA LEU A 216 8.69 -20.01 -5.27
C LEU A 216 8.59 -21.46 -4.79
N TYR A 217 9.57 -22.31 -5.13
CA TYR A 217 9.57 -23.77 -4.85
C TYR A 217 8.46 -24.60 -5.55
N THR A 218 7.22 -24.10 -5.63
CA THR A 218 6.06 -24.85 -6.17
C THR A 218 6.00 -24.87 -7.69
N ASP A 219 6.44 -23.81 -8.36
CA ASP A 219 6.55 -23.69 -9.82
C ASP A 219 7.73 -22.76 -10.18
N PRO A 220 8.99 -23.23 -10.02
CA PRO A 220 10.16 -22.37 -10.14
C PRO A 220 10.36 -21.79 -11.54
N ASN A 221 10.66 -20.49 -11.61
CA ASN A 221 11.01 -19.81 -12.85
C ASN A 221 12.52 -19.90 -13.16
N SER A 222 12.99 -19.15 -14.16
CA SER A 222 14.40 -19.17 -14.60
C SER A 222 15.35 -18.27 -13.79
N SER A 223 14.87 -17.52 -12.80
CA SER A 223 15.70 -16.64 -11.99
C SER A 223 16.65 -17.46 -11.12
N LYS A 224 17.95 -17.10 -11.16
CA LYS A 224 18.98 -17.76 -10.35
C LYS A 224 18.96 -17.26 -8.90
N ASP A 225 18.38 -16.08 -8.65
CA ASP A 225 18.33 -15.43 -7.34
C ASP A 225 17.29 -16.09 -6.40
N ASN A 226 16.49 -17.01 -6.94
CA ASN A 226 15.68 -17.95 -6.15
C ASN A 226 16.55 -18.97 -5.39
N GLY A 227 17.79 -19.22 -5.82
CA GLY A 227 18.68 -20.18 -5.19
C GLY A 227 18.32 -21.64 -5.49
N THR A 228 18.92 -22.57 -4.75
CA THR A 228 18.69 -24.01 -4.85
C THR A 228 17.29 -24.40 -4.37
N THR A 229 16.78 -25.56 -4.79
CA THR A 229 15.46 -26.06 -4.36
C THR A 229 15.29 -26.11 -2.83
N ALA A 230 16.36 -26.41 -2.08
CA ALA A 230 16.32 -26.43 -0.62
C ALA A 230 16.19 -25.01 -0.02
N GLU A 231 16.90 -24.04 -0.58
CA GLU A 231 16.80 -22.63 -0.19
C GLU A 231 15.43 -22.05 -0.56
N GLN A 232 14.90 -22.40 -1.73
CA GLN A 232 13.55 -22.01 -2.16
C GLN A 232 12.49 -22.53 -1.19
N LYS A 233 12.55 -23.82 -0.82
CA LYS A 233 11.62 -24.41 0.16
C LYS A 233 11.69 -23.69 1.50
N THR A 234 12.90 -23.47 2.01
CA THR A 234 13.14 -22.78 3.29
C THR A 234 12.56 -21.36 3.26
N ARG A 235 12.81 -20.62 2.17
CA ARG A 235 12.30 -19.27 1.97
C ARG A 235 10.78 -19.23 1.83
N LEU A 236 10.17 -20.16 1.08
CA LEU A 236 8.71 -20.25 0.94
C LEU A 236 8.04 -20.51 2.29
N LEU A 237 8.57 -21.44 3.07
CA LEU A 237 8.03 -21.76 4.40
C LEU A 237 8.13 -20.54 5.35
N HIS A 238 9.24 -19.80 5.29
CA HIS A 238 9.37 -18.54 6.03
C HIS A 238 8.36 -17.47 5.54
N TYR A 239 8.15 -17.35 4.22
CA TYR A 239 7.12 -16.47 3.66
C TYR A 239 5.71 -16.86 4.10
N GLN A 240 5.42 -18.16 4.30
CA GLN A 240 4.15 -18.58 4.90
C GLN A 240 3.99 -18.06 6.32
N ASP A 241 5.05 -18.05 7.14
CA ASP A 241 5.00 -17.47 8.48
C ASP A 241 4.75 -15.95 8.43
N LEU A 242 5.39 -15.22 7.52
CA LEU A 242 5.11 -13.80 7.29
C LEU A 242 3.65 -13.55 6.87
N ILE A 243 3.11 -14.40 5.99
CA ILE A 243 1.71 -14.30 5.55
C ILE A 243 0.75 -14.63 6.70
N LYS A 244 1.05 -15.62 7.54
CA LYS A 244 0.26 -15.93 8.75
C LYS A 244 0.22 -14.74 9.71
N VAL A 245 1.36 -14.07 9.92
CA VAL A 245 1.42 -12.83 10.69
C VAL A 245 0.54 -11.76 10.05
N GLY A 246 0.64 -11.53 8.74
CA GLY A 246 -0.22 -10.60 8.00
C GLY A 246 -1.72 -10.92 8.14
N LEU A 247 -2.12 -12.18 7.94
CA LEU A 247 -3.50 -12.65 8.06
C LEU A 247 -4.08 -12.42 9.46
N SER A 248 -3.25 -12.50 10.50
CA SER A 248 -3.65 -12.19 11.88
C SER A 248 -3.86 -10.70 12.17
N GLY A 249 -3.65 -9.81 11.19
CA GLY A 249 -3.66 -8.35 11.38
C GLY A 249 -2.29 -7.78 11.71
N ASN A 250 -1.21 -8.48 11.33
CA ASN A 250 0.18 -8.12 11.61
C ASN A 250 0.51 -7.90 13.10
N LEU A 251 -0.20 -8.62 13.97
CA LEU A 251 -0.16 -8.44 15.42
C LEU A 251 1.17 -8.88 16.03
N ALA A 252 1.79 -8.01 16.83
CA ALA A 252 3.05 -8.30 17.52
C ALA A 252 2.93 -9.47 18.50
N HIS A 253 1.80 -9.54 19.22
CA HIS A 253 1.58 -10.49 20.33
C HIS A 253 0.72 -11.71 19.97
N TYR A 254 0.23 -11.81 18.73
CA TYR A 254 -0.46 -13.01 18.27
C TYR A 254 0.53 -14.18 18.22
N THR A 255 0.13 -15.33 18.77
CA THR A 255 0.99 -16.49 18.94
C THR A 255 0.52 -17.66 18.07
N PHE A 256 1.46 -18.30 17.37
CA PHE A 256 1.21 -19.49 16.55
C PHE A 256 2.45 -20.40 16.53
N THR A 257 2.32 -21.59 15.93
CA THR A 257 3.46 -22.48 15.68
C THR A 257 4.10 -22.10 14.35
N ASP A 258 5.36 -21.68 14.32
CA ASP A 258 6.08 -21.37 13.09
C ASP A 258 6.42 -22.62 12.28
N THR A 259 6.97 -22.43 11.07
CA THR A 259 7.38 -23.55 10.20
C THR A 259 8.48 -24.44 10.81
N SER A 260 9.23 -23.95 11.81
CA SER A 260 10.21 -24.75 12.54
C SER A 260 9.60 -25.61 13.64
N GLY A 261 8.28 -25.50 13.88
CA GLY A 261 7.56 -26.21 14.94
C GLY A 261 7.62 -25.51 16.30
N LYS A 262 8.12 -24.27 16.37
CA LYS A 262 8.21 -23.51 17.62
C LYS A 262 7.01 -22.61 17.81
N LYS A 263 6.54 -22.50 19.04
CA LYS A 263 5.54 -21.49 19.41
C LYS A 263 6.20 -20.12 19.46
N VAL A 264 5.79 -19.21 18.59
CA VAL A 264 6.34 -17.85 18.44
C VAL A 264 5.22 -16.79 18.44
N THR A 265 5.56 -15.56 18.80
CA THR A 265 4.70 -14.39 18.56
C THR A 265 4.96 -13.78 17.18
N GLY A 266 4.03 -12.96 16.67
CA GLY A 266 4.22 -12.26 15.40
C GLY A 266 5.48 -11.39 15.36
N SER A 267 5.86 -10.78 16.47
CA SER A 267 7.10 -10.00 16.60
C SER A 267 8.39 -10.83 16.65
N GLN A 268 8.29 -12.15 16.89
CA GLN A 268 9.43 -13.07 16.89
C GLN A 268 9.72 -13.64 15.49
N VAL A 269 8.81 -13.45 14.53
CA VAL A 269 9.05 -13.78 13.13
C VAL A 269 9.90 -12.66 12.52
N ASP A 270 11.05 -13.03 11.96
CA ASP A 270 11.96 -12.09 11.32
C ASP A 270 11.40 -11.57 9.99
N TYR A 271 11.62 -10.29 9.71
CA TYR A 271 11.48 -9.69 8.39
C TYR A 271 12.68 -8.78 8.16
N ASN A 272 13.69 -9.30 7.46
CA ASN A 272 14.92 -8.57 7.12
C ASN A 272 15.64 -7.97 8.35
N GLY A 273 15.65 -8.70 9.47
CA GLY A 273 16.25 -8.22 10.73
C GLY A 273 15.33 -7.38 11.61
N ALA A 274 14.10 -7.10 11.18
CA ALA A 274 13.07 -6.41 11.97
C ALA A 274 11.94 -7.36 12.38
N PRO A 275 11.17 -7.07 13.45
CA PRO A 275 9.95 -7.80 13.76
C PRO A 275 8.94 -7.74 12.61
N ALA A 276 8.39 -8.89 12.21
CA ALA A 276 7.32 -8.93 11.22
C ALA A 276 6.03 -8.33 11.79
N GLY A 277 5.56 -8.85 12.92
CA GLY A 277 4.40 -8.33 13.64
C GLY A 277 4.78 -7.12 14.50
N TYR A 278 4.11 -5.99 14.28
CA TYR A 278 4.29 -4.76 15.06
C TYR A 278 2.98 -4.18 15.61
N ALA A 279 1.82 -4.61 15.10
CA ALA A 279 0.53 -4.03 15.47
C ALA A 279 0.09 -4.46 16.86
N ASP A 280 -0.53 -3.55 17.62
CA ASP A 280 -1.14 -3.86 18.92
C ASP A 280 -2.60 -4.33 18.76
N ALA A 281 -3.28 -3.80 17.73
CA ALA A 281 -4.62 -4.19 17.32
C ALA A 281 -4.69 -4.39 15.78
N PRO A 282 -5.62 -5.22 15.26
CA PRO A 282 -5.73 -5.50 13.83
C PRO A 282 -5.88 -4.23 12.95
N GLY A 283 -6.48 -3.18 13.52
CA GLY A 283 -6.64 -1.88 12.86
C GLY A 283 -5.34 -1.08 12.64
N ASP A 284 -4.22 -1.45 13.26
CA ASP A 284 -2.98 -0.68 13.18
C ASP A 284 -2.15 -0.99 11.93
N ALA A 285 -2.43 -2.10 11.23
CA ALA A 285 -1.69 -2.52 10.04
C ALA A 285 -2.59 -2.69 8.82
N LEU A 286 -2.31 -1.92 7.77
CA LEU A 286 -2.99 -1.97 6.48
C LEU A 286 -2.34 -3.02 5.58
N ALA A 287 -3.06 -4.09 5.29
CA ALA A 287 -2.62 -5.15 4.38
C ALA A 287 -2.81 -4.74 2.92
N TYR A 288 -1.88 -5.14 2.04
CA TYR A 288 -1.96 -4.90 0.60
C TYR A 288 -1.02 -5.83 -0.15
N ALA A 289 -1.30 -6.06 -1.44
CA ALA A 289 -0.43 -6.79 -2.36
C ALA A 289 0.07 -5.90 -3.52
N ASP A 290 -0.59 -4.77 -3.74
CA ASP A 290 -0.24 -3.75 -4.71
C ASP A 290 -0.73 -2.37 -4.28
N ALA A 291 -0.09 -1.37 -4.85
CA ALA A 291 -0.40 0.03 -4.66
C ALA A 291 -0.10 0.77 -5.97
N HIS A 292 -0.08 2.10 -5.94
CA HIS A 292 0.15 2.90 -7.14
C HIS A 292 1.64 2.88 -7.57
N ASP A 293 2.53 2.89 -6.58
CA ASP A 293 3.98 2.72 -6.66
C ASP A 293 4.39 1.27 -6.93
N ASN A 294 5.59 1.11 -7.49
CA ASN A 294 6.13 -0.18 -7.95
C ASN A 294 5.29 -0.81 -9.07
N GLU A 295 5.67 -2.03 -9.48
CA GLU A 295 4.92 -2.77 -10.50
C GLU A 295 3.52 -3.15 -9.98
N THR A 296 2.51 -3.07 -10.85
CA THR A 296 1.16 -3.61 -10.59
C THR A 296 1.25 -5.08 -10.17
N LEU A 297 0.23 -5.62 -9.48
CA LEU A 297 0.24 -7.04 -9.13
C LEU A 297 0.35 -7.94 -10.37
N PHE A 298 -0.33 -7.58 -11.47
CA PHE A 298 -0.25 -8.35 -12.71
C PHE A 298 1.16 -8.33 -13.31
N ASP A 299 1.79 -7.17 -13.38
CA ASP A 299 3.15 -7.00 -13.92
C ASP A 299 4.20 -7.71 -13.05
N THR A 300 4.01 -7.67 -11.74
CA THR A 300 4.83 -8.40 -10.77
C THR A 300 4.76 -9.89 -11.03
N LEU A 301 3.54 -10.41 -11.16
CA LEU A 301 3.34 -11.81 -11.52
C LEU A 301 3.92 -12.09 -12.91
N ALA A 302 3.82 -11.17 -13.88
CA ALA A 302 4.40 -11.33 -15.23
C ALA A 302 5.91 -11.55 -15.18
N TYR A 303 6.62 -10.83 -14.32
CA TYR A 303 8.04 -11.07 -14.08
C TYR A 303 8.35 -12.40 -13.38
N LYS A 304 7.50 -12.81 -12.43
CA LYS A 304 7.87 -13.84 -11.43
C LYS A 304 7.28 -15.22 -11.69
N LEU A 305 6.09 -15.35 -12.26
CA LEU A 305 5.57 -16.66 -12.68
C LEU A 305 6.35 -17.16 -13.90
N PRO A 306 6.53 -18.48 -14.07
CA PRO A 306 7.10 -19.04 -15.28
C PRO A 306 6.43 -18.50 -16.55
N VAL A 307 7.23 -18.27 -17.61
CA VAL A 307 6.73 -17.69 -18.86
C VAL A 307 5.62 -18.56 -19.49
N GLY A 308 5.66 -19.87 -19.24
CA GLY A 308 4.68 -20.84 -19.73
C GLY A 308 3.38 -20.94 -18.91
N THR A 309 3.27 -20.25 -17.75
CA THR A 309 2.05 -20.28 -16.93
C THR A 309 0.86 -19.80 -17.74
N SER A 310 -0.23 -20.58 -17.73
CA SER A 310 -1.42 -20.28 -18.53
C SER A 310 -2.07 -18.95 -18.10
N ALA A 311 -2.81 -18.32 -19.02
CA ALA A 311 -3.56 -17.09 -18.71
C ALA A 311 -4.55 -17.31 -17.55
N ALA A 312 -5.17 -18.49 -17.48
CA ALA A 312 -6.11 -18.85 -16.42
C ALA A 312 -5.41 -18.98 -15.07
N ASP A 313 -4.28 -19.66 -15.00
CA ASP A 313 -3.55 -19.85 -13.75
C ASP A 313 -2.94 -18.55 -13.27
N ARG A 314 -2.42 -17.72 -14.19
CA ARG A 314 -1.94 -16.37 -13.86
C ARG A 314 -3.04 -15.49 -13.23
N ALA A 315 -4.27 -15.57 -13.75
CA ALA A 315 -5.41 -14.87 -13.16
C ALA A 315 -5.80 -15.46 -11.79
N ARG A 316 -5.71 -16.79 -11.59
CA ARG A 316 -5.92 -17.43 -10.28
C ARG A 316 -4.86 -17.01 -9.26
N MET A 317 -3.60 -16.90 -9.66
CA MET A 317 -2.51 -16.43 -8.80
C MET A 317 -2.70 -14.96 -8.39
N GLN A 318 -3.22 -14.10 -9.28
CA GLN A 318 -3.64 -12.75 -8.90
C GLN A 318 -4.72 -12.78 -7.80
N VAL A 319 -5.77 -13.59 -7.98
CA VAL A 319 -6.85 -13.73 -7.00
C VAL A 319 -6.32 -14.26 -5.67
N LEU A 320 -5.41 -15.24 -5.70
CA LEU A 320 -4.76 -15.77 -4.51
C LEU A 320 -3.98 -14.70 -3.77
N ALA A 321 -3.16 -13.90 -4.49
CA ALA A 321 -2.42 -12.80 -3.90
C ALA A 321 -3.36 -11.75 -3.26
N MET A 322 -4.42 -11.33 -3.97
CA MET A 322 -5.42 -10.41 -3.42
C MET A 322 -6.08 -10.97 -2.16
N ALA A 323 -6.42 -12.27 -2.14
CA ALA A 323 -7.07 -12.91 -1.01
C ALA A 323 -6.24 -12.82 0.28
N THR A 324 -4.90 -12.84 0.20
CA THR A 324 -4.04 -12.73 1.40
C THR A 324 -4.20 -11.38 2.11
N ALA A 325 -4.47 -10.30 1.37
CA ALA A 325 -4.76 -8.99 1.95
C ALA A 325 -6.24 -8.88 2.34
N THR A 326 -7.16 -9.20 1.42
CA THR A 326 -8.61 -9.06 1.62
C THR A 326 -9.14 -9.91 2.78
N LEU A 327 -8.56 -11.09 3.05
CA LEU A 327 -9.02 -11.99 4.11
C LEU A 327 -8.17 -11.89 5.38
N SER A 328 -7.39 -10.82 5.55
CA SER A 328 -6.69 -10.51 6.81
C SER A 328 -7.62 -9.87 7.86
N GLN A 329 -7.25 -9.94 9.15
CA GLN A 329 -8.00 -9.29 10.24
C GLN A 329 -7.94 -7.76 10.21
N GLY A 330 -6.89 -7.18 9.61
CA GLY A 330 -6.71 -5.73 9.51
C GLY A 330 -7.42 -5.12 8.30
N PRO A 331 -7.42 -3.79 8.15
CA PRO A 331 -7.88 -3.14 6.93
C PRO A 331 -7.03 -3.60 5.73
N ALA A 332 -7.62 -3.56 4.54
CA ALA A 332 -6.95 -3.97 3.30
C ALA A 332 -7.07 -2.88 2.23
N LEU A 333 -6.01 -2.72 1.42
CA LEU A 333 -5.97 -1.85 0.26
C LEU A 333 -5.67 -2.67 -1.00
N SER A 334 -6.18 -2.18 -2.13
CA SER A 334 -5.91 -2.74 -3.45
C SER A 334 -5.81 -1.61 -4.48
N GLN A 335 -4.90 -1.76 -5.43
CA GLN A 335 -4.77 -0.79 -6.52
C GLN A 335 -6.03 -0.80 -7.39
N ALA A 336 -6.50 0.38 -7.81
CA ALA A 336 -7.59 0.49 -8.78
C ALA A 336 -7.24 -0.31 -10.06
N GLY A 337 -8.14 -1.21 -10.46
CA GLY A 337 -7.98 -2.12 -11.60
C GLY A 337 -7.25 -3.43 -11.29
N THR A 338 -6.84 -3.70 -10.04
CA THR A 338 -6.18 -4.99 -9.70
C THR A 338 -7.06 -6.20 -10.01
N ASP A 339 -8.38 -6.05 -9.84
CA ASP A 339 -9.40 -7.06 -10.13
C ASP A 339 -9.67 -7.21 -11.64
N LEU A 340 -9.21 -6.23 -12.43
CA LEU A 340 -9.21 -6.25 -13.90
C LEU A 340 -7.87 -6.72 -14.48
N LEU A 341 -6.99 -7.28 -13.64
CA LEU A 341 -5.64 -7.69 -14.00
C LEU A 341 -4.81 -6.52 -14.55
N ARG A 342 -5.05 -5.28 -14.08
CA ARG A 342 -4.41 -4.06 -14.60
C ARG A 342 -2.91 -4.22 -14.71
N SER A 343 -2.39 -3.79 -15.85
CA SER A 343 -0.97 -3.71 -16.16
C SER A 343 -0.60 -2.29 -16.55
N LYS A 344 0.61 -1.90 -16.18
CA LYS A 344 1.29 -0.69 -16.66
C LYS A 344 2.42 -1.02 -17.63
N SER A 345 2.32 -2.18 -18.27
CA SER A 345 3.30 -2.73 -19.20
C SER A 345 4.68 -2.84 -18.57
N LEU A 346 4.71 -3.34 -17.33
CA LEU A 346 5.91 -3.56 -16.51
C LEU A 346 6.59 -2.28 -15.97
N ASP A 347 5.92 -1.12 -16.02
CA ASP A 347 6.44 0.10 -15.41
C ASP A 347 6.42 0.04 -13.88
N ARG A 348 7.57 0.25 -13.24
CA ARG A 348 7.69 0.27 -11.77
C ARG A 348 7.44 1.65 -11.15
N ASN A 349 7.53 2.73 -11.92
CA ASN A 349 7.38 4.08 -11.38
C ASN A 349 6.71 4.98 -12.42
N SER A 350 5.38 4.89 -12.45
CA SER A 350 4.56 5.42 -13.53
C SER A 350 3.98 6.80 -13.23
N TYR A 351 4.61 7.54 -12.33
CA TYR A 351 4.12 8.85 -11.88
C TYR A 351 3.98 9.86 -13.02
N ASP A 352 4.88 9.82 -14.00
CA ASP A 352 4.93 10.71 -15.18
C ASP A 352 4.94 9.91 -16.50
N SER A 353 4.36 8.71 -16.49
CA SER A 353 4.32 7.81 -17.67
C SER A 353 3.08 8.02 -18.56
N GLY A 354 2.30 9.09 -18.32
CA GLY A 354 1.14 9.44 -19.12
C GLY A 354 -0.04 8.46 -19.02
N ASP A 355 -1.12 8.81 -19.72
CA ASP A 355 -2.32 7.97 -19.84
C ASP A 355 -2.02 6.62 -20.52
N TRP A 356 -1.03 6.58 -21.42
CA TRP A 356 -0.70 5.41 -22.22
C TRP A 356 -0.38 4.18 -21.37
N PHE A 357 0.49 4.35 -20.37
CA PHE A 357 0.91 3.28 -19.46
C PHE A 357 -0.01 3.17 -18.24
N ASN A 358 -0.70 4.22 -17.82
CA ASN A 358 -1.52 4.21 -16.61
C ASN A 358 -3.00 3.84 -16.82
N ALA A 359 -3.46 3.71 -18.07
CA ALA A 359 -4.86 3.46 -18.40
C ALA A 359 -5.51 2.32 -17.58
N ILE A 360 -6.73 2.55 -17.11
CA ILE A 360 -7.62 1.51 -16.58
C ILE A 360 -8.60 1.14 -17.67
N HIS A 361 -8.58 -0.13 -18.08
CA HIS A 361 -9.42 -0.66 -19.15
C HIS A 361 -10.71 -1.25 -18.59
N TRP A 362 -11.76 -0.43 -18.52
CA TRP A 362 -13.08 -0.86 -18.02
C TRP A 362 -13.78 -1.86 -18.94
N ASN A 363 -13.53 -1.79 -20.25
CA ASN A 363 -13.98 -2.80 -21.21
C ASN A 363 -12.89 -3.85 -21.42
N CYS A 364 -13.16 -5.09 -21.00
CA CYS A 364 -12.17 -6.18 -21.09
C CYS A 364 -11.70 -6.48 -22.53
N ALA A 365 -12.47 -6.10 -23.55
CA ALA A 365 -12.09 -6.27 -24.95
C ALA A 365 -10.86 -5.43 -25.33
N ASP A 366 -10.59 -4.36 -24.59
CA ASP A 366 -9.42 -3.49 -24.77
C ASP A 366 -8.16 -4.08 -24.10
N GLY A 367 -8.29 -5.24 -23.45
CA GLY A 367 -7.23 -5.89 -22.68
C GLY A 367 -7.07 -5.30 -21.28
N ASN A 368 -5.91 -5.52 -20.67
CA ASN A 368 -5.58 -5.07 -19.32
C ASN A 368 -4.47 -4.01 -19.27
N GLY A 369 -4.00 -3.53 -20.43
CA GLY A 369 -2.87 -2.60 -20.54
C GLY A 369 -1.49 -3.26 -20.69
N PHE A 370 -1.39 -4.59 -20.74
CA PHE A 370 -0.10 -5.28 -20.94
C PHE A 370 0.38 -5.29 -22.39
N GLY A 371 1.70 -5.31 -22.59
CA GLY A 371 2.30 -5.43 -23.92
C GLY A 371 2.28 -4.14 -24.75
N ARG A 372 2.20 -2.97 -24.12
CA ARG A 372 2.10 -1.65 -24.78
C ARG A 372 3.44 -0.99 -25.10
N GLY A 373 4.48 -1.81 -25.21
CA GLY A 373 5.86 -1.38 -25.35
C GLY A 373 6.62 -1.45 -24.02
N LEU A 374 7.93 -1.19 -24.12
CA LEU A 374 8.77 -1.08 -22.94
C LEU A 374 8.40 0.20 -22.17
N PRO A 375 8.36 0.14 -20.82
CA PRO A 375 8.05 1.30 -20.00
C PRO A 375 9.20 2.33 -20.07
N PRO A 376 8.95 3.61 -19.70
CA PRO A 376 9.94 4.69 -19.83
C PRO A 376 11.30 4.38 -19.22
N ALA A 377 12.37 4.80 -19.90
CA ALA A 377 13.74 4.39 -19.62
C ALA A 377 14.23 4.80 -18.22
N ALA A 378 13.86 6.01 -17.76
CA ALA A 378 14.41 6.65 -16.56
C ALA A 378 14.46 5.73 -15.35
N ASP A 379 13.39 4.94 -15.14
CA ASP A 379 13.26 4.02 -14.01
C ASP A 379 13.32 2.54 -14.41
N ASN A 380 13.22 2.20 -15.70
CA ASN A 380 12.97 0.82 -16.13
C ASN A 380 14.02 0.23 -17.08
N GLU A 381 14.94 1.04 -17.63
CA GLU A 381 15.88 0.59 -18.68
C GLU A 381 16.71 -0.63 -18.24
N ALA A 382 17.17 -0.64 -16.99
CA ALA A 382 17.93 -1.76 -16.42
C ALA A 382 17.13 -3.08 -16.41
N LYS A 383 15.79 -3.02 -16.31
CA LYS A 383 14.91 -4.20 -16.31
C LYS A 383 14.39 -4.58 -17.69
N TRP A 384 14.66 -3.79 -18.74
CA TRP A 384 14.21 -4.08 -20.10
C TRP A 384 14.66 -5.46 -20.65
N PRO A 385 15.86 -5.97 -20.37
CA PRO A 385 16.25 -7.32 -20.78
C PRO A 385 15.30 -8.42 -20.25
N HIS A 386 14.76 -8.23 -19.04
CA HIS A 386 13.76 -9.12 -18.44
C HIS A 386 12.35 -8.86 -19.01
N ALA A 387 12.02 -7.59 -19.30
CA ALA A 387 10.70 -7.19 -19.80
C ALA A 387 10.42 -7.65 -21.24
N ARG A 388 11.39 -7.46 -22.15
CA ARG A 388 11.25 -7.73 -23.59
C ARG A 388 10.65 -9.11 -23.92
N PRO A 389 11.15 -10.24 -23.37
CA PRO A 389 10.58 -11.55 -23.69
C PRO A 389 9.14 -11.73 -23.19
N LEU A 390 8.72 -10.98 -22.16
CA LEU A 390 7.39 -11.11 -21.55
C LEU A 390 6.30 -10.39 -22.36
N LEU A 391 6.60 -9.20 -22.89
CA LEU A 391 5.62 -8.32 -23.54
C LEU A 391 4.85 -8.96 -24.71
N GLY A 392 5.44 -9.94 -25.40
CA GLY A 392 4.78 -10.70 -26.47
C GLY A 392 4.24 -12.08 -26.05
N ALA A 393 4.75 -12.62 -24.94
CA ALA A 393 4.46 -13.98 -24.49
C ALA A 393 3.27 -14.05 -23.53
N VAL A 394 3.18 -13.10 -22.58
CA VAL A 394 2.10 -13.08 -21.59
C VAL A 394 0.86 -12.43 -22.19
N LYS A 395 -0.28 -13.12 -22.11
CA LYS A 395 -1.56 -12.66 -22.63
C LYS A 395 -2.69 -13.03 -21.68
N VAL A 396 -3.66 -12.14 -21.54
CA VAL A 396 -4.95 -12.37 -20.88
C VAL A 396 -6.07 -11.85 -21.74
N GLY A 397 -7.26 -12.42 -21.60
CA GLY A 397 -8.46 -11.97 -22.30
C GLY A 397 -9.63 -11.76 -21.34
N CYS A 398 -10.78 -11.39 -21.92
CA CYS A 398 -12.02 -11.17 -21.17
C CYS A 398 -12.37 -12.27 -20.15
N PRO A 399 -12.25 -13.58 -20.45
CA PRO A 399 -12.59 -14.61 -19.46
C PRO A 399 -11.75 -14.52 -18.19
N GLN A 400 -10.47 -14.20 -18.30
CA GLN A 400 -9.57 -14.03 -17.15
C GLN A 400 -9.87 -12.74 -16.39
N ILE A 401 -10.04 -11.62 -17.10
CA ILE A 401 -10.32 -10.30 -16.51
C ILE A 401 -11.66 -10.33 -15.76
N GLN A 402 -12.72 -10.82 -16.40
CA GLN A 402 -14.05 -10.92 -15.78
C GLN A 402 -14.06 -11.95 -14.64
N GLY A 403 -13.32 -13.06 -14.78
CA GLY A 403 -13.16 -14.07 -13.74
C GLY A 403 -12.47 -13.53 -12.49
N ALA A 404 -11.37 -12.78 -12.66
CA ALA A 404 -10.65 -12.14 -11.55
C ALA A 404 -11.54 -11.11 -10.83
N SER A 405 -12.27 -10.28 -11.58
CA SER A 405 -13.21 -9.30 -11.00
C SER A 405 -14.39 -9.97 -10.27
N ALA A 406 -14.93 -11.05 -10.82
CA ALA A 406 -15.95 -11.85 -10.12
C ALA A 406 -15.42 -12.44 -8.81
N ALA A 407 -14.23 -13.05 -8.85
CA ALA A 407 -13.62 -13.65 -7.67
C ALA A 407 -13.27 -12.61 -6.59
N TYR A 408 -12.78 -11.42 -7.00
CA TYR A 408 -12.50 -10.34 -6.04
C TYR A 408 -13.78 -9.84 -5.35
N ARG A 409 -14.89 -9.71 -6.09
CA ARG A 409 -16.21 -9.41 -5.48
C ARG A 409 -16.67 -10.50 -4.51
N ASP A 410 -16.38 -11.76 -4.77
CA ASP A 410 -16.68 -12.84 -3.83
C ASP A 410 -15.80 -12.77 -2.58
N LEU A 411 -14.50 -12.45 -2.70
CA LEU A 411 -13.61 -12.20 -1.56
C LEU A 411 -14.11 -11.03 -0.70
N LEU A 412 -14.52 -9.93 -1.33
CA LEU A 412 -15.11 -8.78 -0.63
C LEU A 412 -16.43 -9.15 0.05
N ARG A 413 -17.29 -9.95 -0.59
CA ARG A 413 -18.52 -10.44 0.03
C ARG A 413 -18.21 -11.28 1.26
N ILE A 414 -17.33 -12.27 1.15
CA ILE A 414 -16.91 -13.10 2.29
C ILE A 414 -16.40 -12.23 3.44
N ARG A 415 -15.47 -11.32 3.16
CA ARG A 415 -14.90 -10.40 4.16
C ARG A 415 -15.97 -9.58 4.88
N THR A 416 -16.96 -9.07 4.14
CA THR A 416 -17.95 -8.12 4.66
C THR A 416 -19.17 -8.78 5.31
N THR A 417 -19.49 -10.02 4.95
CA THR A 417 -20.63 -10.75 5.55
C THR A 417 -20.23 -11.61 6.74
N GLU A 418 -18.99 -12.09 6.78
CA GLU A 418 -18.48 -12.93 7.86
C GLU A 418 -17.83 -12.07 8.95
N GLN A 419 -18.53 -11.89 10.08
CA GLN A 419 -18.06 -11.05 11.20
C GLN A 419 -16.71 -11.48 11.77
N ALA A 420 -16.30 -12.74 11.55
CA ALA A 420 -15.03 -13.26 12.02
C ALA A 420 -13.80 -12.55 11.38
N PHE A 421 -13.96 -11.82 10.27
CA PHE A 421 -12.89 -10.99 9.67
C PHE A 421 -12.81 -9.57 10.24
N SER A 422 -13.59 -9.22 11.26
CA SER A 422 -13.65 -7.86 11.83
C SER A 422 -13.51 -7.89 13.35
N LEU A 423 -12.50 -8.60 13.86
CA LEU A 423 -12.20 -8.65 15.29
C LEU A 423 -11.38 -7.43 15.70
N ASP A 424 -11.71 -6.84 16.85
CA ASP A 424 -11.15 -5.54 17.25
C ASP A 424 -9.86 -5.65 18.07
N THR A 425 -9.59 -6.82 18.67
CA THR A 425 -8.50 -6.99 19.64
C THR A 425 -7.66 -8.21 19.36
N THR A 426 -6.38 -8.14 19.74
CA THR A 426 -5.45 -9.27 19.70
C THR A 426 -5.98 -10.50 20.44
N ALA A 427 -6.67 -10.31 21.57
CA ALA A 427 -7.26 -11.43 22.34
C ALA A 427 -8.39 -12.14 21.58
N GLN A 428 -9.26 -11.38 20.90
CA GLN A 428 -10.30 -11.96 20.05
C GLN A 428 -9.70 -12.73 18.88
N VAL A 429 -8.72 -12.13 18.18
CA VAL A 429 -8.01 -12.80 17.08
C VAL A 429 -7.35 -14.09 17.57
N GLN A 430 -6.63 -14.05 18.69
CA GLN A 430 -5.97 -15.21 19.27
C GLN A 430 -6.94 -16.36 19.60
N SER A 431 -8.18 -16.04 19.99
CA SER A 431 -9.20 -17.02 20.33
C SER A 431 -9.90 -17.61 19.10
N ALA A 432 -10.05 -16.85 18.03
CA ALA A 432 -10.87 -17.23 16.88
C ALA A 432 -10.05 -17.70 15.67
N LEU A 433 -8.83 -17.19 15.51
CA LEU A 433 -7.93 -17.47 14.39
C LEU A 433 -6.85 -18.46 14.82
N SER A 434 -6.61 -19.49 14.01
CA SER A 434 -5.47 -20.41 14.18
C SER A 434 -4.99 -21.01 12.86
N PHE A 435 -3.76 -21.52 12.85
CA PHE A 435 -3.14 -22.18 11.70
C PHE A 435 -2.86 -23.65 12.05
N PRO A 436 -3.86 -24.54 11.98
CA PRO A 436 -3.78 -25.89 12.56
C PRO A 436 -2.77 -26.82 11.90
N LEU A 437 -2.39 -26.54 10.65
CA LEU A 437 -1.41 -27.34 9.88
C LEU A 437 -0.02 -26.69 9.82
N SER A 438 0.20 -25.62 10.59
CA SER A 438 1.49 -24.94 10.69
C SER A 438 2.46 -25.74 11.56
N GLY A 439 3.73 -25.83 11.16
CA GLY A 439 4.75 -26.61 11.86
C GLY A 439 5.73 -27.31 10.91
N THR A 440 6.46 -28.29 11.43
CA THR A 440 7.48 -29.03 10.66
C THR A 440 6.93 -29.86 9.50
N ASP A 441 5.64 -30.22 9.58
CA ASP A 441 4.94 -31.01 8.56
C ASP A 441 4.08 -30.14 7.62
N GLU A 442 4.23 -28.82 7.70
CA GLU A 442 3.48 -27.89 6.86
C GLU A 442 3.78 -28.11 5.38
N THR A 443 2.73 -28.10 4.56
CA THR A 443 2.86 -28.26 3.12
C THR A 443 3.34 -26.94 2.49
N PRO A 444 4.50 -26.92 1.83
CA PRO A 444 4.97 -25.71 1.16
C PRO A 444 4.01 -25.33 0.02
N GLY A 445 3.61 -24.06 0.00
CA GLY A 445 2.62 -23.48 -0.91
C GLY A 445 1.19 -23.49 -0.37
N VAL A 446 0.93 -24.01 0.84
CA VAL A 446 -0.44 -24.15 1.36
C VAL A 446 -0.55 -23.57 2.77
N ILE A 447 -1.41 -22.58 2.95
CA ILE A 447 -1.77 -22.03 4.26
C ILE A 447 -3.21 -22.41 4.57
N THR A 448 -3.43 -23.10 5.69
CA THR A 448 -4.77 -23.39 6.22
C THR A 448 -5.01 -22.50 7.43
N MET A 449 -5.98 -21.60 7.29
CA MET A 449 -6.43 -20.70 8.36
C MET A 449 -7.81 -21.16 8.84
N LYS A 450 -7.93 -21.45 10.13
CA LYS A 450 -9.23 -21.55 10.79
C LYS A 450 -9.59 -20.18 11.35
N LEU A 451 -10.81 -19.72 11.11
CA LEU A 451 -11.31 -18.44 11.63
C LEU A 451 -12.77 -18.59 12.07
N GLY A 452 -12.99 -18.67 13.38
CA GLY A 452 -14.29 -19.06 13.93
C GLY A 452 -14.69 -20.46 13.41
N ASP A 453 -15.83 -20.53 12.72
CA ASP A 453 -16.33 -21.76 12.08
C ASP A 453 -15.83 -21.96 10.63
N LEU A 454 -15.09 -20.99 10.10
CA LEU A 454 -14.56 -21.04 8.74
C LEU A 454 -13.23 -21.78 8.68
N VAL A 455 -13.00 -22.47 7.57
CA VAL A 455 -11.69 -22.95 7.15
C VAL A 455 -11.38 -22.31 5.80
N VAL A 456 -10.34 -21.50 5.76
CA VAL A 456 -9.85 -20.84 4.55
C VAL A 456 -8.53 -21.49 4.15
N VAL A 457 -8.44 -21.96 2.92
CA VAL A 457 -7.24 -22.61 2.37
C VAL A 457 -6.69 -21.75 1.23
N PHE A 458 -5.51 -21.21 1.44
CA PHE A 458 -4.73 -20.54 0.40
C PHE A 458 -3.81 -21.58 -0.20
N ASN A 459 -4.11 -22.03 -1.43
CA ASN A 459 -3.30 -23.02 -2.14
C ASN A 459 -2.59 -22.38 -3.34
N ALA A 460 -1.27 -22.25 -3.23
CA ALA A 460 -0.35 -21.72 -4.25
C ALA A 460 0.39 -22.81 -5.04
N THR A 461 -0.09 -24.05 -5.01
CA THR A 461 0.47 -25.16 -5.81
C THR A 461 -0.25 -25.30 -7.15
N PRO A 462 0.45 -25.72 -8.23
CA PRO A 462 -0.17 -26.04 -9.51
C PRO A 462 -1.24 -27.14 -9.46
#